data_AF-A0A2A6BEH9-F1
#
_entry.id   AF-A0A2A6BEH9-F1
#
_cell.length_a   1.000
_cell.length_b   1.000
_cell.length_c   1.000
_cell.angle_alpha   90.00
_cell.angle_beta   90.00
_cell.angle_gamma   90.00
#
_symmetry.space_group_name_H-M   'P 1'
#
loop_
_entity.id
_entity.type
_entity.pdbx_description
1 polymer ?
#
loop_
_entity_poly.entity_id
_entity_poly.type
_entity_poly.pdbx_seq_one_letter_code
_entity_poly.pdbx_strand_id
1 'polypeptide(L)'
;MADREEILRNVMDEVSPGAVGVVVADSTGLVISSRGTMGKESAAMGTQLISLAAELDPRERKPPVIQLQSESERMTETSLTLEFTGGSEFLVGNQKMHQVSISGEELTIRSVLIWLKENLLKNCDRIDLLLEGDAVRPGVLVLVNDTDWELLDEEKTVLKNGDRVTFISTLHGG
;
A
#
# COMPACT_ATOMS: atom_id res chain seq x y z
N MET A 1 -7.09 -42.61 -11.83
CA MET A 1 -6.84 -41.16 -11.92
C MET A 1 -7.42 -40.42 -10.71
N ALA A 2 -8.69 -40.69 -10.34
CA ALA A 2 -9.34 -40.12 -9.14
C ALA A 2 -8.55 -40.29 -7.82
N ASP A 3 -7.89 -41.43 -7.65
CA ASP A 3 -7.15 -41.79 -6.42
C ASP A 3 -5.95 -40.84 -6.12
N ARG A 4 -5.29 -40.30 -7.16
CA ARG A 4 -4.11 -39.44 -6.97
C ARG A 4 -4.46 -38.01 -6.53
N GLU A 5 -5.55 -37.45 -7.04
CA GLU A 5 -6.00 -36.12 -6.62
C GLU A 5 -6.52 -36.12 -5.18
N GLU A 6 -7.15 -37.20 -4.76
CA GLU A 6 -7.63 -37.36 -3.38
C GLU A 6 -6.47 -37.52 -2.39
N ILE A 7 -5.45 -38.29 -2.75
CA ILE A 7 -4.19 -38.37 -1.97
C ILE A 7 -3.53 -37.00 -1.84
N LEU A 8 -3.45 -36.23 -2.93
CA LEU A 8 -2.88 -34.88 -2.91
C LEU A 8 -3.67 -33.94 -1.99
N ARG A 9 -5.01 -34.02 -2.01
CA ARG A 9 -5.87 -33.24 -1.10
C ARG A 9 -5.64 -33.61 0.36
N ASN A 10 -5.51 -34.90 0.67
CA ASN A 10 -5.27 -35.36 2.04
C ASN A 10 -3.90 -34.91 2.56
N VAL A 11 -2.86 -34.94 1.72
CA VAL A 11 -1.52 -34.40 2.07
C VAL A 11 -1.54 -32.89 2.28
N MET A 12 -2.37 -32.16 1.52
CA MET A 12 -2.56 -30.71 1.70
C MET A 12 -3.24 -30.34 3.02
N ASP A 13 -3.88 -31.29 3.71
CA ASP A 13 -4.46 -31.06 5.04
C ASP A 13 -3.45 -31.34 6.18
N GLU A 14 -2.32 -32.01 5.91
CA GLU A 14 -1.26 -32.36 6.88
C GLU A 14 -0.14 -31.32 7.02
N VAL A 15 -0.41 -30.06 6.64
CA VAL A 15 0.63 -29.03 6.52
C VAL A 15 1.08 -28.54 7.91
N SER A 16 2.37 -28.26 8.04
CA SER A 16 2.99 -27.79 9.28
C SER A 16 2.29 -26.55 9.86
N PRO A 17 2.18 -26.45 11.21
CA PRO A 17 1.64 -25.25 11.86
C PRO A 17 2.41 -24.00 11.43
N GLY A 18 1.68 -22.98 10.93
CA GLY A 18 2.25 -21.72 10.46
C GLY A 18 2.34 -21.57 8.93
N ALA A 19 2.03 -22.62 8.16
CA ALA A 19 1.90 -22.49 6.71
C ALA A 19 0.63 -21.72 6.34
N VAL A 20 0.78 -20.70 5.50
CA VAL A 20 -0.33 -19.83 5.05
C VAL A 20 -0.91 -20.31 3.70
N GLY A 21 -0.24 -21.26 3.03
CA GLY A 21 -0.72 -21.91 1.82
C GLY A 21 0.13 -23.11 1.36
N VAL A 22 -0.38 -23.85 0.38
CA VAL A 22 0.20 -25.07 -0.20
C VAL A 22 0.08 -25.01 -1.72
N VAL A 23 1.11 -25.47 -2.43
CA VAL A 23 1.10 -25.62 -3.88
C VAL A 23 1.57 -27.02 -4.25
N VAL A 24 0.88 -27.61 -5.21
CA VAL A 24 1.24 -28.87 -5.85
C VAL A 24 1.55 -28.58 -7.31
N ALA A 25 2.73 -28.99 -7.78
CA ALA A 25 3.16 -28.83 -9.16
C ALA A 25 3.84 -30.10 -9.66
N ASP A 26 3.91 -30.26 -10.99
CA ASP A 26 4.68 -31.36 -11.60
C ASP A 26 6.18 -31.05 -11.68
N SER A 27 6.96 -32.00 -12.22
CA SER A 27 8.41 -31.86 -12.39
C SER A 27 8.84 -30.77 -13.38
N THR A 28 7.92 -30.18 -14.14
CA THR A 28 8.17 -29.08 -15.08
C THR A 28 7.82 -27.72 -14.50
N GLY A 29 7.29 -27.69 -13.27
CA GLY A 29 6.86 -26.46 -12.61
C GLY A 29 5.42 -26.06 -12.90
N LEU A 30 4.64 -26.90 -13.59
CA LEU A 30 3.23 -26.62 -13.87
C LEU A 30 2.40 -26.81 -12.60
N VAL A 31 1.73 -25.75 -12.15
CA VAL A 31 0.88 -25.77 -10.96
C VAL A 31 -0.37 -26.61 -11.23
N ILE A 32 -0.52 -27.70 -10.49
CA ILE A 32 -1.67 -28.62 -10.52
C ILE A 32 -2.75 -28.13 -9.55
N SER A 33 -2.37 -27.67 -8.36
CA SER A 33 -3.31 -27.19 -7.33
C SER A 33 -2.63 -26.20 -6.38
N SER A 34 -3.40 -25.27 -5.81
CA SER A 34 -2.94 -24.34 -4.77
C SER A 34 -4.07 -24.08 -3.76
N ARG A 35 -3.72 -23.90 -2.48
CA ARG A 35 -4.66 -23.53 -1.41
C ARG A 35 -4.01 -22.54 -0.45
N GLY A 36 -4.80 -21.64 0.16
CA GLY A 36 -4.31 -20.62 1.08
C GLY A 36 -4.03 -19.28 0.40
N THR A 37 -3.13 -18.48 0.96
CA THR A 37 -2.84 -17.10 0.49
C THR A 37 -1.95 -17.01 -0.75
N MET A 38 -1.42 -18.13 -1.23
CA MET A 38 -0.55 -18.18 -2.42
C MET A 38 -1.40 -18.29 -3.70
N GLY A 39 -1.43 -17.22 -4.49
CA GLY A 39 -2.10 -17.18 -5.80
C GLY A 39 -1.40 -18.03 -6.87
N LYS A 40 -2.10 -18.33 -7.99
CA LYS A 40 -1.58 -19.20 -9.07
C LYS A 40 -0.27 -18.70 -9.70
N GLU A 41 -0.11 -17.39 -9.83
CA GLU A 41 1.10 -16.78 -10.40
C GLU A 41 2.30 -16.91 -9.43
N SER A 42 2.09 -16.58 -8.15
CA SER A 42 3.08 -16.74 -7.08
C SER A 42 3.46 -18.22 -6.87
N ALA A 43 2.50 -19.14 -7.04
CA ALA A 43 2.70 -20.58 -6.98
C ALA A 43 3.67 -21.10 -8.05
N ALA A 44 3.56 -20.58 -9.28
CA ALA A 44 4.46 -20.94 -10.37
C ALA A 44 5.89 -20.48 -10.09
N MET A 45 6.05 -19.24 -9.61
CA MET A 45 7.37 -18.70 -9.22
C MET A 45 7.99 -19.48 -8.07
N GLY A 46 7.20 -19.80 -7.03
CA GLY A 46 7.67 -20.60 -5.89
C GLY A 46 8.19 -21.98 -6.32
N THR A 47 7.52 -22.63 -7.27
CA THR A 47 7.96 -23.93 -7.79
C THR A 47 9.28 -23.83 -8.55
N GLN A 48 9.43 -22.83 -9.42
CA GLN A 48 10.68 -22.61 -10.15
C GLN A 48 11.86 -22.35 -9.21
N LEU A 49 11.63 -21.58 -8.14
CA LEU A 49 12.66 -21.31 -7.14
C LEU A 49 13.07 -22.58 -6.38
N ILE A 50 12.13 -23.46 -6.04
CA ILE A 50 12.42 -24.76 -5.40
C ILE A 50 13.29 -25.62 -6.31
N SER A 51 12.95 -25.72 -7.59
CA SER A 51 13.74 -26.47 -8.58
C SER A 51 15.16 -25.90 -8.71
N LEU A 52 15.29 -24.58 -8.83
CA LEU A 52 16.60 -23.92 -8.90
C LEU A 52 17.41 -24.15 -7.62
N ALA A 53 16.79 -24.03 -6.45
CA ALA A 53 17.46 -24.23 -5.17
C ALA A 53 17.97 -25.67 -5.00
N ALA A 54 17.27 -26.67 -5.54
CA ALA A 54 17.73 -28.05 -5.55
C ALA A 54 18.95 -28.28 -6.46
N GLU A 55 19.11 -27.47 -7.51
CA GLU A 55 20.28 -27.51 -8.40
C GLU A 55 21.53 -26.84 -7.80
N LEU A 56 21.34 -25.89 -6.87
CA LEU A 56 22.45 -25.17 -6.22
C LEU A 56 23.27 -26.05 -5.27
N ASP A 57 22.65 -27.01 -4.58
CA ASP A 57 23.36 -28.01 -3.79
C ASP A 57 22.80 -29.43 -4.04
N PRO A 58 23.26 -30.10 -5.11
CA PRO A 58 22.77 -31.42 -5.49
C PRO A 58 23.21 -32.55 -4.55
N ARG A 59 24.05 -32.26 -3.54
CA ARG A 59 24.51 -33.26 -2.55
C ARG A 59 23.63 -33.27 -1.29
N GLU A 60 22.90 -32.19 -1.04
CA GLU A 60 21.94 -32.09 0.05
C GLU A 60 20.75 -33.02 -0.24
N ARG A 61 20.50 -34.00 0.64
CA ARG A 61 19.36 -34.93 0.50
C ARG A 61 18.04 -34.34 1.01
N LYS A 62 18.09 -33.15 1.60
CA LYS A 62 16.91 -32.47 2.14
C LYS A 62 16.31 -31.58 1.05
N PRO A 63 14.97 -31.55 0.90
CA PRO A 63 14.33 -30.59 0.01
C PRO A 63 14.69 -29.16 0.41
N PRO A 64 14.96 -28.26 -0.56
CA PRO A 64 15.22 -26.87 -0.25
C PRO A 64 13.98 -26.24 0.37
N VAL A 65 14.17 -25.51 1.47
CA VAL A 65 13.11 -24.75 2.12
C VAL A 65 13.23 -23.31 1.66
N ILE A 66 12.18 -22.79 1.02
CA ILE A 66 12.12 -21.41 0.54
C ILE A 66 11.12 -20.65 1.39
N GLN A 67 11.57 -19.55 2.00
CA GLN A 67 10.70 -18.59 2.65
C GLN A 67 10.47 -17.42 1.70
N LEU A 68 9.28 -17.38 1.09
CA LEU A 68 8.82 -16.21 0.37
C LEU A 68 8.18 -15.26 1.38
N GLN A 69 8.91 -14.22 1.73
CA GLN A 69 8.33 -13.09 2.43
C GLN A 69 7.85 -12.12 1.36
N SER A 70 6.59 -11.71 1.42
CA SER A 70 6.26 -10.44 0.80
C SER A 70 7.10 -9.39 1.51
N GLU A 71 7.78 -8.52 0.78
CA GLU A 71 7.92 -7.13 1.23
C GLU A 71 6.50 -6.59 1.28
N SER A 72 5.74 -6.96 2.32
CA SER A 72 4.91 -5.98 2.94
C SER A 72 5.93 -5.07 3.59
N GLU A 73 6.44 -4.12 2.80
CA GLU A 73 6.64 -2.76 3.28
C GLU A 73 5.57 -2.56 4.36
N ARG A 74 6.00 -2.28 5.60
CA ARG A 74 5.03 -2.14 6.69
C ARG A 74 4.19 -0.95 6.30
N MET A 75 3.03 -1.20 5.69
CA MET A 75 2.08 -0.17 5.34
C MET A 75 1.53 0.29 6.68
N THR A 76 2.16 1.32 7.23
CA THR A 76 1.72 1.90 8.47
C THR A 76 0.53 2.77 8.16
N GLU A 77 -0.57 2.49 8.83
CA GLU A 77 -1.73 3.36 8.75
C GLU A 77 -1.48 4.57 9.67
N THR A 78 -1.38 5.75 9.08
CA THR A 78 -1.17 7.01 9.81
C THR A 78 -2.50 7.76 9.85
N SER A 79 -3.01 8.03 11.06
CA SER A 79 -4.19 8.88 11.21
C SER A 79 -3.79 10.34 11.20
N LEU A 80 -4.45 11.14 10.38
CA LEU A 80 -4.20 12.58 10.22
C LEU A 80 -5.50 13.36 10.34
N THR A 81 -5.34 14.64 10.63
CA THR A 81 -6.42 15.63 10.49
C THR A 81 -6.09 16.57 9.34
N LEU A 82 -6.89 16.56 8.28
CA LEU A 82 -6.79 17.52 7.18
C LEU A 82 -7.78 18.66 7.42
N GLU A 83 -7.28 19.89 7.44
CA GLU A 83 -8.09 21.09 7.64
C GLU A 83 -8.11 21.97 6.39
N PHE A 84 -9.28 22.43 5.98
CA PHE A 84 -9.48 23.30 4.82
C PHE A 84 -10.14 24.61 5.26
N THR A 85 -9.51 25.73 4.92
CA THR A 85 -10.00 27.08 5.22
C THR A 85 -9.74 28.05 4.06
N GLY A 86 -10.16 29.31 4.21
CA GLY A 86 -9.99 30.32 3.16
C GLY A 86 -10.86 30.06 1.93
N GLY A 87 -12.02 29.43 2.12
CA GLY A 87 -12.97 29.06 1.06
C GLY A 87 -12.66 27.73 0.41
N SER A 88 -11.53 27.09 0.74
CA SER A 88 -11.18 25.77 0.20
C SER A 88 -12.05 24.64 0.74
N GLU A 89 -12.73 24.83 1.88
CA GLU A 89 -13.66 23.84 2.45
C GLU A 89 -14.80 23.45 1.50
N PHE A 90 -15.18 24.33 0.58
CA PHE A 90 -16.17 24.03 -0.46
C PHE A 90 -15.76 22.85 -1.36
N LEU A 91 -14.46 22.69 -1.60
CA LEU A 91 -13.92 21.62 -2.45
C LEU A 91 -14.12 20.23 -1.85
N VAL A 92 -14.29 20.16 -0.52
CA VAL A 92 -14.38 18.93 0.27
C VAL A 92 -15.74 18.81 0.97
N GLY A 93 -16.79 19.39 0.38
CA GLY A 93 -18.16 19.24 0.87
C GLY A 93 -18.56 20.22 1.97
N ASN A 94 -17.94 21.40 2.02
CA ASN A 94 -18.15 22.44 3.05
C ASN A 94 -17.83 21.96 4.47
N GLN A 95 -16.97 20.96 4.62
CA GLN A 95 -16.46 20.50 5.90
C GLN A 95 -15.03 21.02 6.06
N LYS A 96 -14.73 21.63 7.20
CA LYS A 96 -13.39 22.16 7.45
C LYS A 96 -12.41 21.06 7.86
N MET A 97 -12.83 20.15 8.73
CA MET A 97 -11.95 19.16 9.36
C MET A 97 -12.29 17.75 8.88
N HIS A 98 -11.31 17.04 8.34
CA HIS A 98 -11.42 15.66 7.87
C HIS A 98 -10.43 14.78 8.62
N GLN A 99 -10.96 13.82 9.39
CA GLN A 99 -10.13 12.79 10.01
C GLN A 99 -9.94 11.66 9.00
N VAL A 100 -8.69 11.37 8.64
CA VAL A 100 -8.34 10.42 7.60
C VAL A 100 -7.30 9.43 8.12
N SER A 101 -7.27 8.25 7.52
CA SER A 101 -6.22 7.25 7.73
C SER A 101 -5.61 6.93 6.39
N ILE A 102 -4.29 7.13 6.27
CA ILE A 102 -3.56 6.93 5.03
C ILE A 102 -2.47 5.88 5.27
N SER A 103 -2.48 4.83 4.45
CA SER A 103 -1.50 3.74 4.54
C SER A 103 -0.27 4.04 3.69
N GLY A 104 0.92 3.90 4.27
CA GLY A 104 2.21 4.03 3.59
C GLY A 104 3.38 3.75 4.53
N GLU A 105 4.59 3.59 4.00
CA GLU A 105 5.79 3.47 4.85
C GLU A 105 6.14 4.80 5.51
N GLU A 106 6.38 5.82 4.69
CA GLU A 106 6.74 7.16 5.13
C GLU A 106 5.79 8.17 4.47
N LEU A 107 4.80 8.62 5.24
CA LEU A 107 3.79 9.53 4.73
C LEU A 107 4.35 10.95 4.70
N THR A 108 4.46 11.53 3.51
CA THR A 108 4.90 12.91 3.33
C THR A 108 3.72 13.80 2.94
N ILE A 109 3.91 15.13 2.97
CA ILE A 109 2.92 16.07 2.41
C ILE A 109 2.61 15.72 0.95
N ARG A 110 3.60 15.39 0.13
CA ARG A 110 3.38 14.94 -1.26
C ARG A 110 2.46 13.73 -1.34
N SER A 111 2.66 12.74 -0.48
CA SER A 111 1.77 11.56 -0.38
C SER A 111 0.34 11.96 -0.01
N VAL A 112 0.17 12.94 0.87
CA VAL A 112 -1.16 13.49 1.22
C VAL A 112 -1.80 14.19 0.04
N LEU A 113 -1.07 14.96 -0.78
CA LEU A 113 -1.64 15.64 -1.97
C LEU A 113 -2.17 14.63 -3.00
N ILE A 114 -1.41 13.57 -3.26
CA ILE A 114 -1.82 12.48 -4.16
C ILE A 114 -3.08 11.80 -3.60
N TRP A 115 -3.05 11.42 -2.32
CA TRP A 115 -4.20 10.80 -1.67
C TRP A 115 -5.43 11.73 -1.70
N LEU A 116 -5.25 13.03 -1.46
CA LEU A 116 -6.32 14.02 -1.46
C LEU A 116 -7.02 14.09 -2.82
N LYS A 117 -6.25 14.11 -3.89
CA LYS A 117 -6.72 14.12 -5.29
C LYS A 117 -7.54 12.86 -5.63
N GLU A 118 -7.09 11.70 -5.16
CA GLU A 118 -7.74 10.41 -5.43
C GLU A 118 -8.96 10.13 -4.54
N ASN A 119 -9.08 10.83 -3.40
CA ASN A 119 -10.12 10.57 -2.40
C ASN A 119 -11.07 11.76 -2.24
N LEU A 120 -10.69 12.80 -1.50
CA LEU A 120 -11.61 13.90 -1.16
C LEU A 120 -11.95 14.79 -2.37
N LEU A 121 -11.05 14.91 -3.35
CA LEU A 121 -11.22 15.77 -4.52
C LEU A 121 -11.55 15.01 -5.81
N LYS A 122 -11.77 13.69 -5.73
CA LYS A 122 -11.92 12.81 -6.90
C LYS A 122 -12.99 13.27 -7.90
N ASN A 123 -14.09 13.83 -7.41
CA ASN A 123 -15.22 14.30 -8.22
C ASN A 123 -15.37 15.82 -8.16
N CYS A 124 -14.29 16.55 -7.86
CA CYS A 124 -14.30 18.00 -7.73
C CYS A 124 -13.76 18.65 -9.00
N ASP A 125 -14.65 19.24 -9.80
CA ASP A 125 -14.29 19.96 -11.05
C ASP A 125 -13.44 21.22 -10.81
N ARG A 126 -13.18 21.57 -9.54
CA ARG A 126 -12.47 22.79 -9.11
C ARG A 126 -11.21 22.47 -8.32
N ILE A 127 -10.65 21.27 -8.48
CA ILE A 127 -9.39 20.85 -7.85
C ILE A 127 -8.24 21.84 -8.12
N ASP A 128 -8.25 22.49 -9.29
CA ASP A 128 -7.28 23.50 -9.70
C ASP A 128 -7.28 24.75 -8.80
N LEU A 129 -8.26 24.93 -7.92
CA LEU A 129 -8.24 26.02 -6.93
C LEU A 129 -7.29 25.72 -5.76
N LEU A 130 -6.96 24.45 -5.53
CA LEU A 130 -6.09 24.00 -4.45
C LEU A 130 -4.75 23.47 -4.98
N LEU A 131 -4.77 22.69 -6.06
CA LEU A 131 -3.61 21.99 -6.59
C LEU A 131 -3.31 22.43 -8.02
N GLU A 132 -2.04 22.41 -8.42
CA GLU A 132 -1.61 22.56 -9.80
C GLU A 132 -0.81 21.31 -10.19
N GLY A 133 -1.43 20.43 -10.99
CA GLY A 133 -0.87 19.11 -11.27
C GLY A 133 -0.85 18.22 -10.02
N ASP A 134 0.35 17.98 -9.48
CA ASP A 134 0.59 17.19 -8.25
C ASP A 134 1.21 18.03 -7.12
N ALA A 135 1.26 19.36 -7.30
CA ALA A 135 1.78 20.31 -6.31
C ALA A 135 0.67 21.22 -5.79
N VAL A 136 0.94 21.91 -4.68
CA VAL A 136 0.04 22.94 -4.14
C VAL A 136 0.07 24.17 -5.04
N ARG A 137 -1.11 24.72 -5.37
CA ARG A 137 -1.21 25.90 -6.21
C ARG A 137 -0.63 27.14 -5.51
N PRO A 138 0.12 28.02 -6.20
CA PRO A 138 0.53 29.30 -5.65
C PRO A 138 -0.65 30.09 -5.07
N GLY A 139 -0.48 30.62 -3.85
CA GLY A 139 -1.56 31.29 -3.11
C GLY A 139 -2.44 30.36 -2.27
N VAL A 140 -1.99 29.12 -2.06
CA VAL A 140 -2.46 28.25 -0.97
C VAL A 140 -1.30 28.08 0.01
N LEU A 141 -1.55 28.38 1.29
CA LEU A 141 -0.59 28.13 2.36
C LEU A 141 -0.86 26.74 2.96
N VAL A 142 0.21 26.02 3.30
CA VAL A 142 0.13 24.74 3.99
C VAL A 142 0.82 24.85 5.34
N LEU A 143 0.12 24.43 6.38
CA LEU A 143 0.67 24.34 7.74
C LEU A 143 0.68 22.89 8.19
N VAL A 144 1.73 22.49 8.91
CA VAL A 144 1.79 21.23 9.65
C VAL A 144 1.85 21.55 11.13
N ASN A 145 0.82 21.16 11.89
CA ASN A 145 0.68 21.50 13.31
C ASN A 145 0.91 23.01 13.59
N ASP A 146 0.24 23.86 12.82
CA ASP A 146 0.32 25.33 12.88
C ASP A 146 1.70 25.92 12.54
N THR A 147 2.63 25.10 12.06
CA THR A 147 3.94 25.54 11.56
C THR A 147 3.90 25.65 10.05
N ASP A 148 4.39 26.78 9.53
CA ASP A 148 4.54 26.99 8.09
C ASP A 148 5.44 25.91 7.48
N TRP A 149 4.95 25.22 6.45
CA TRP A 149 5.69 24.14 5.79
C TRP A 149 6.99 24.61 5.13
N GLU A 150 7.14 25.91 4.81
CA GLU A 150 8.37 26.50 4.28
C GLU A 150 9.49 26.50 5.33
N LEU A 151 9.14 26.40 6.63
CA LEU A 151 10.10 26.21 7.72
C LEU A 151 10.41 24.73 7.99
N LEU A 152 9.75 23.83 7.26
CA LEU A 152 9.94 22.38 7.32
C LEU A 152 10.67 21.93 6.05
N ASP A 153 10.26 20.81 5.46
CA ASP A 153 10.81 20.29 4.20
C ASP A 153 9.73 20.31 3.10
N GLU A 154 8.75 21.22 3.22
CA GLU A 154 7.64 21.41 2.29
C GLU A 154 6.95 20.07 1.93
N GLU A 155 6.94 19.70 0.64
CA GLU A 155 6.39 18.44 0.12
C GLU A 155 6.99 17.18 0.76
N LYS A 156 8.25 17.24 1.21
CA LYS A 156 8.99 16.11 1.79
C LYS A 156 8.81 15.99 3.30
N THR A 157 8.10 16.93 3.93
CA THR A 157 7.83 16.87 5.36
C THR A 157 7.16 15.55 5.72
N VAL A 158 7.82 14.74 6.55
CA VAL A 158 7.31 13.46 7.04
C VAL A 158 6.28 13.69 8.14
N LEU A 159 5.10 13.11 7.97
CA LEU A 159 3.97 13.23 8.87
C LEU A 159 3.88 12.05 9.83
N LYS A 160 3.32 12.32 11.00
CA LYS A 160 3.16 11.36 12.09
C LYS A 160 1.69 11.21 12.45
N ASN A 161 1.41 10.11 13.13
CA ASN A 161 0.06 9.82 13.62
C ASN A 161 -0.42 10.93 14.57
N GLY A 162 -1.58 11.50 14.29
CA GLY A 162 -2.18 12.60 15.00
C GLY A 162 -1.83 14.00 14.47
N ASP A 163 -0.96 14.11 13.47
CA ASP A 163 -0.62 15.42 12.89
C ASP A 163 -1.82 16.08 12.19
N ARG A 164 -1.82 17.41 12.21
CA ARG A 164 -2.76 18.24 11.46
C ARG A 164 -2.07 18.90 10.29
N VAL A 165 -2.63 18.75 9.10
CA VAL A 165 -2.23 19.46 7.88
C VAL A 165 -3.34 20.43 7.49
N THR A 166 -3.06 21.73 7.49
CA THR A 166 -4.03 22.78 7.21
C THR A 166 -3.73 23.44 5.87
N PHE A 167 -4.72 23.49 4.98
CA PHE A 167 -4.69 24.18 3.71
C PHE A 167 -5.49 25.49 3.79
N ILE A 168 -4.84 26.61 3.50
CA ILE A 168 -5.44 27.95 3.55
C ILE A 168 -5.37 28.57 2.16
N SER A 169 -6.51 28.64 1.47
CA SER A 169 -6.59 29.37 0.20
C SER A 169 -6.62 30.88 0.45
N THR A 170 -5.60 31.61 0.00
CA THR A 170 -5.52 33.07 0.17
C THR A 170 -6.03 33.85 -1.04
N LEU A 171 -6.36 33.16 -2.14
CA LEU A 171 -6.74 33.79 -3.42
C LEU A 171 -8.25 33.82 -3.69
N HIS A 172 -9.06 32.97 -3.03
CA HIS A 172 -10.47 32.78 -3.39
C HIS A 172 -11.46 33.44 -2.42
N GLY A 173 -10.98 34.38 -1.60
CA GLY A 173 -11.82 35.19 -0.71
C GLY A 173 -12.29 36.48 -1.39
N GLY A 174 -13.34 36.37 -2.20
CA GLY A 174 -14.03 37.49 -2.85
C GLY A 174 -15.41 37.11 -3.35
#